data_AF-A0A523Z6N5-F1
#
_entry.id   AF-A0A523Z6N5-F1
#
_cell.length_a   1.000
_cell.length_b   1.000
_cell.length_c   1.000
_cell.angle_alpha   90.00
_cell.angle_beta   90.00
_cell.angle_gamma   90.00
#
_symmetry.space_group_name_H-M   'P 1'
#
loop_
_entity.id
_entity.type
_entity.pdbx_description
1 polymer ?
#
loop_
_entity_poly.entity_id
_entity_poly.type
_entity_poly.pdbx_seq_one_letter_code
_entity_poly.pdbx_strand_id
1 'polypeptide(L)' 'GLVREEAYKLVQGNAMRAWQERTPFLDLLCEDEDVVRHLSRDELASLFDYGFYLKHVDDSFRRIGL' A
#
# COMPACT_ATOMS: atom_id res chain seq x y z
N GLY A 1 8.29 -7.77 13.85
CA GLY A 1 7.45 -7.88 12.65
C GLY A 1 6.13 -8.54 13.03
N LEU A 2 5.06 -8.28 12.29
CA LEU A 2 3.72 -8.85 12.48
C LEU A 2 3.61 -10.26 11.90
N VAL A 3 2.75 -11.09 12.48
CA VAL A 3 2.34 -12.35 11.84
C VAL A 3 1.47 -12.01 10.62
N ARG A 4 1.57 -12.79 9.54
CA ARG A 4 0.84 -12.54 8.28
C ARG A 4 -0.65 -12.32 8.50
N GLU A 5 -1.27 -13.10 9.39
CA GLU A 5 -2.70 -13.00 9.68
C GLU A 5 -3.08 -11.67 10.34
N GLU A 6 -2.25 -11.18 11.26
CA GLU A 6 -2.45 -9.91 11.96
C GLU A 6 -2.30 -8.74 10.97
N ALA A 7 -1.27 -8.76 10.15
CA ALA A 7 -1.09 -7.78 9.08
C ALA A 7 -2.27 -7.78 8.10
N TYR A 8 -2.79 -8.96 7.75
CA TYR A 8 -3.95 -9.08 6.86
C TYR A 8 -5.21 -8.46 7.47
N LYS A 9 -5.46 -8.68 8.77
CA LYS A 9 -6.61 -8.11 9.49
C LYS A 9 -6.56 -6.58 9.50
N LEU A 10 -5.40 -5.99 9.80
CA LEU A 10 -5.21 -4.53 9.82
C LEU A 10 -5.47 -3.91 8.45
N VAL A 11 -4.87 -4.49 7.40
CA VAL A 11 -5.04 -4.01 6.02
C VAL A 11 -6.49 -4.17 5.56
N GLN A 12 -7.12 -5.32 5.83
CA GLN A 12 -8.49 -5.59 5.42
C GLN A 12 -9.50 -4.64 6.08
N GLY A 13 -9.35 -4.36 7.38
CA GLY A 13 -10.22 -3.42 8.09
C GLY A 13 -10.21 -2.03 7.47
N ASN A 14 -9.01 -1.49 7.23
CA ASN A 14 -8.85 -0.18 6.60
C ASN A 14 -9.33 -0.16 5.14
N ALA A 15 -9.12 -1.25 4.38
CA ALA A 15 -9.59 -1.35 3.00
C ALA A 15 -11.12 -1.35 2.91
N MET A 16 -11.79 -2.08 3.80
CA MET A 16 -13.25 -2.09 3.87
C MET A 16 -13.83 -0.71 4.23
N ARG A 17 -13.19 0.01 5.16
CA ARG A 17 -13.56 1.39 5.50
C ARG A 17 -13.35 2.34 4.33
N ALA A 18 -12.21 2.28 3.65
CA ALA A 18 -11.92 3.10 2.47
C ALA A 18 -13.04 2.95 1.42
N TRP A 19 -13.48 1.71 1.20
CA TRP A 19 -14.56 1.40 0.26
C TRP A 19 -15.92 1.97 0.69
N GLN A 20 -16.30 1.78 1.96
CA GLN A 20 -17.60 2.21 2.49
C GLN A 20 -17.71 3.74 2.60
N GLU A 21 -16.66 4.38 3.09
CA GLU A 21 -16.62 5.82 3.39
C GLU A 21 -16.19 6.65 2.17
N ARG A 22 -15.71 6.00 1.09
CA ARG A 22 -15.11 6.65 -0.09
C ARG A 22 -13.94 7.56 0.26
N THR A 23 -13.17 7.15 1.24
CA THR A 23 -11.99 7.86 1.73
C THR A 23 -10.73 7.23 1.13
N PRO A 24 -9.69 8.02 0.80
CA PRO A 24 -8.43 7.45 0.35
C PRO A 24 -7.85 6.45 1.35
N PHE A 25 -7.44 5.28 0.86
CA PHE A 25 -6.96 4.18 1.70
C PHE A 25 -5.68 4.56 2.47
N LEU A 26 -4.78 5.32 1.84
CA LEU A 26 -3.55 5.80 2.48
C LEU A 26 -3.83 6.68 3.71
N ASP A 27 -4.86 7.53 3.64
CA ASP A 27 -5.21 8.43 4.75
C ASP A 27 -5.65 7.61 5.97
N LEU A 28 -6.51 6.60 5.75
CA LEU A 28 -6.96 5.70 6.81
C LEU A 28 -5.82 4.90 7.44
N LEU A 29 -4.85 4.42 6.63
CA LEU A 29 -3.66 3.75 7.15
C LEU A 29 -2.76 4.69 7.97
N CYS A 30 -2.66 5.97 7.58
CA CYS A 30 -1.89 6.97 8.32
C CYS A 30 -2.54 7.38 9.65
N GLU A 31 -3.85 7.17 9.79
CA GLU A 31 -4.63 7.44 11.00
C GLU A 31 -4.72 6.24 11.94
N ASP A 32 -4.50 5.02 11.44
CA ASP A 32 -4.54 3.80 12.23
C ASP A 32 -3.25 3.65 13.08
N GLU A 33 -3.40 3.78 14.40
CA GLU A 33 -2.31 3.64 15.37
C GLU A 33 -1.60 2.28 15.29
N ASP A 34 -2.31 1.20 15.03
CA ASP A 34 -1.73 -0.14 14.96
C ASP A 34 -0.91 -0.30 13.67
N VAL A 35 -1.26 0.41 12.60
CA VAL A 35 -0.46 0.46 11.37
C VAL A 35 0.77 1.36 11.54
N VAL A 36 0.61 2.58 12.06
CA VAL A 36 1.73 3.54 12.15
C VAL A 36 2.78 3.17 13.21
N ARG A 37 2.45 2.27 14.15
CA ARG A 37 3.43 1.63 15.03
C ARG A 37 4.45 0.77 14.28
N HIS A 38 4.13 0.34 13.06
CA HIS A 38 4.97 -0.55 12.25
C HIS A 38 5.57 0.12 11.02
N LEU A 39 4.87 1.09 10.43
CA LEU A 39 5.32 1.84 9.26
C LEU A 39 5.08 3.33 9.48
N SER A 40 6.11 4.14 9.28
CA SER A 40 5.96 5.59 9.28
C SER A 40 5.06 6.07 8.14
N ARG A 41 4.56 7.30 8.24
CA ARG A 41 3.74 7.92 7.20
C ARG A 41 4.48 8.03 5.87
N ASP A 42 5.78 8.33 5.90
CA ASP A 42 6.60 8.43 4.69
C ASP A 42 6.81 7.04 4.04
N GLU A 43 7.04 6.01 4.85
CA GLU A 43 7.11 4.63 4.37
C GLU A 43 5.78 4.20 3.75
N LEU A 44 4.66 4.48 4.40
CA LEU A 44 3.32 4.21 3.85
C LEU A 44 3.12 4.96 2.52
N ALA A 45 3.42 6.25 2.46
CA ALA A 45 3.28 7.02 1.23
C ALA A 45 4.13 6.45 0.08
N SER A 46 5.34 5.97 0.37
CA SER A 46 6.21 5.35 -0.63
C SER A 46 5.63 4.06 -1.25
N LEU A 47 4.81 3.31 -0.49
CA LEU A 47 4.17 2.09 -0.98
C LEU A 47 3.05 2.37 -1.99
N PHE A 48 2.55 3.60 -2.04
CA PHE A 48 1.51 4.03 -2.98
C PHE A 48 2.07 4.70 -4.23
N ASP A 49 3.40 4.72 -4.41
CA ASP A 49 4.03 5.20 -5.65
C ASP A 49 3.92 4.16 -6.77
N TYR A 50 3.16 4.47 -7.82
CA TYR A 50 3.05 3.64 -9.01
C TYR A 50 4.39 3.45 -9.73
N GLY A 51 5.31 4.43 -9.64
CA GLY A 51 6.63 4.35 -10.27
C GLY A 51 7.41 3.12 -9.82
N PHE A 52 7.28 2.73 -8.56
CA PHE A 52 7.91 1.50 -8.03
C PHE A 52 7.44 0.25 -8.77
N TYR A 53 6.15 0.17 -9.14
CA TYR A 53 5.55 -0.96 -9.83
C TYR A 53 5.76 -0.91 -11.35
N LEU A 54 5.99 0.28 -11.91
CA LEU A 54 6.22 0.48 -13.34
C LEU A 54 7.70 0.40 -13.74
N LYS A 55 8.63 0.29 -12.78
CA LYS A 55 10.08 0.31 -13.04
C LYS A 55 10.61 -0.72 -14.06
N HIS A 56 9.88 -1.80 -14.29
CA HIS A 56 10.27 -2.86 -15.24
C HIS A 56 9.45 -2.86 -16.53
N VAL A 57 8.60 -1.86 -16.73
CA VAL A 57 7.77 -1.74 -17.94
C VAL A 57 8.69 -1.61 -19.16
N ASP A 58 9.67 -0.72 -19.13
CA ASP A 58 10.62 -0.52 -20.24
C ASP A 58 11.44 -1.78 -20.55
N ASP A 59 11.85 -2.54 -19.52
CA ASP A 59 12.54 -3.83 -19.71
C ASP A 59 11.63 -4.84 -20.43
N SER A 60 10.33 -4.82 -20.10
CA SER A 60 9.34 -5.70 -20.70
C SER A 60 9.07 -5.35 -22.17
N PHE A 61 8.97 -4.06 -22.50
CA PHE A 61 8.84 -3.60 -23.90
C PHE A 61 10.09 -3.92 -24.73
N ARG A 62 11.29 -3.67 -24.19
CA ARG A 62 12.55 -4.04 -24.85
C ARG A 62 12.65 -5.52 -25.21
N ARG A 63 12.13 -6.41 -24.35
CA ARG A 63 12.12 -7.88 -24.61
C ARG A 63 11.30 -8.28 -25.83
N ILE A 64 10.28 -7.50 -26.19
CA ILE A 64 9.40 -7.77 -27.33
C ILE A 64 9.73 -6.91 -28.56
N GLY A 65 10.84 -6.15 -28.52
CA GLY A 65 11.31 -5.34 -29.64
C GLY A 65 10.53 -4.04 -29.86
N LEU A 66 9.89 -3.52 -28.81
CA LEU A 66 9.24 -2.21 -28.77
C LEU A 66 10.07 -1.21 -27.96
#